data_AF-A0A0C3NPX6-F1
#
_entry.id   AF-A0A0C3NPX6-F1
#
_cell.length_a   1.000
_cell.length_b   1.000
_cell.length_c   1.000
_cell.angle_alpha   90.00
_cell.angle_beta   90.00
_cell.angle_gamma   90.00
#
_symmetry.space_group_name_H-M   'P 1'
#
loop_
_entity.id
_entity.type
_entity.pdbx_description
1 polymer ?
#
loop_
_entity_poly.entity_id
_entity_poly.type
_entity_poly.pdbx_seq_one_letter_code
_entity_poly.pdbx_strand_id
1 'polypeptide(L)' 'SKHVMLEEQLTIFLYTSVTSLSIRHVGECFQRLNGMISKYFKKILFTFSSHDIYSKYI' A
#
# COMPACT_ATOMS: atom_id res chain seq x y z
N SER A 1 4.64 -15.84 10.28
CA SER A 1 3.80 -14.62 10.39
C SER A 1 4.57 -13.29 10.21
N LYS A 2 5.76 -13.26 9.57
CA LYS A 2 6.62 -12.05 9.47
C LYS A 2 6.94 -11.56 8.05
N HIS A 3 6.32 -12.14 7.03
CA HIS A 3 6.47 -11.72 5.63
C HIS A 3 5.10 -11.69 4.95
N VAL A 4 4.25 -10.74 5.33
CA VAL A 4 3.45 -10.12 4.25
C VAL A 4 4.50 -9.40 3.45
N MET A 5 4.83 -9.93 2.27
CA MET A 5 5.99 -9.49 1.49
C MET A 5 5.90 -7.98 1.30
N LEU A 6 7.03 -7.26 1.44
CA LEU A 6 7.09 -5.83 1.11
C LEU A 6 6.49 -5.57 -0.28
N GLU A 7 6.68 -6.55 -1.19
CA GLU A 7 6.05 -6.63 -2.50
C GLU A 7 4.52 -6.59 -2.45
N GLU A 8 3.86 -7.34 -1.57
CA GLU A 8 2.39 -7.31 -1.43
C GLU A 8 1.93 -5.92 -0.97
N GLN A 9 2.64 -5.30 -0.01
CA GLN A 9 2.30 -3.95 0.48
C GLN A 9 2.48 -2.90 -0.61
N LEU A 10 3.57 -2.98 -1.37
CA LEU A 10 3.85 -2.10 -2.51
C LEU A 10 2.84 -2.32 -3.63
N THR A 11 2.47 -3.57 -3.91
CA THR A 11 1.46 -3.90 -4.93
C THR A 11 0.11 -3.33 -4.54
N ILE A 12 -0.32 -3.46 -3.27
CA ILE A 12 -1.57 -2.85 -2.78
C ILE A 12 -1.52 -1.33 -2.93
N PHE A 13 -0.40 -0.69 -2.59
CA PHE A 13 -0.24 0.75 -2.74
C PHE A 13 -0.38 1.20 -4.20
N LEU A 14 0.35 0.58 -5.13
CA LEU A 14 0.31 0.90 -6.55
C LEU A 14 -1.06 0.60 -7.15
N TYR A 15 -1.61 -0.59 -6.88
CA TYR A 15 -2.92 -1.00 -7.39
C TYR A 15 -4.01 -0.04 -6.95
N THR A 16 -4.05 0.34 -5.67
CA THR A 16 -5.02 1.31 -5.15
C THR A 16 -4.86 2.68 -5.81
N SER A 17 -3.61 3.15 -5.98
CA SER A 17 -3.32 4.48 -6.52
C SER A 17 -3.65 4.59 -8.02
N VAL A 18 -3.38 3.54 -8.79
CA VAL A 18 -3.59 3.52 -10.25
C VAL A 18 -5.04 3.24 -10.60
N THR A 19 -5.71 2.33 -9.89
CA THR A 19 -7.09 1.93 -10.21
C THR A 19 -8.15 2.81 -9.58
N SER A 20 -7.81 3.60 -8.55
CA SER A 20 -8.74 4.40 -7.76
C SER A 20 -9.93 3.60 -7.19
N LEU A 21 -9.77 2.28 -7.02
CA LEU A 21 -10.80 1.42 -6.45
C LEU A 21 -10.97 1.70 -4.96
N SER A 22 -12.19 1.48 -4.46
CA SER A 22 -12.44 1.57 -3.03
C SER A 22 -11.73 0.45 -2.27
N ILE A 23 -11.39 0.71 -1.02
CA ILE A 23 -10.69 -0.25 -0.14
C ILE A 23 -11.41 -1.60 -0.07
N ARG A 24 -12.75 -1.61 -0.18
CA ARG A 24 -13.54 -2.86 -0.18
C ARG A 24 -13.21 -3.75 -1.37
N HIS A 25 -13.21 -3.18 -2.58
CA HIS A 25 -12.85 -3.92 -3.79
C HIS A 25 -11.38 -4.37 -3.77
N VAL A 26 -10.47 -3.51 -3.30
CA VAL A 26 -9.06 -3.90 -3.13
C VAL A 26 -8.93 -5.05 -2.12
N GLY A 27 -9.68 -5.01 -1.01
CA GLY A 27 -9.74 -6.09 -0.03
C GLY A 27 -10.22 -7.41 -0.62
N GLU A 28 -11.24 -7.37 -1.49
CA GLU A 28 -11.75 -8.52 -2.23
C GLU A 28 -10.68 -9.08 -3.19
N CYS A 29 -10.00 -8.24 -3.98
CA CYS A 29 -8.96 -8.68 -4.91
C CYS A 29 -7.77 -9.37 -4.21
N PHE A 30 -7.35 -8.85 -3.06
CA PHE A 30 -6.18 -9.34 -2.32
C PHE A 30 -6.54 -10.33 -1.20
N GLN A 31 -7.83 -10.68 -1.06
CA GLN A 31 -8.33 -11.54 0.03
C GLN A 31 -7.86 -11.07 1.41
N ARG A 32 -7.95 -9.75 1.65
CA ARG A 32 -7.47 -9.09 2.87
C ARG A 32 -8.54 -8.21 3.49
N LEU A 33 -8.49 -8.11 4.81
CA LEU A 33 -9.38 -7.21 5.55
C LEU A 33 -9.13 -5.76 5.18
N ASN A 34 -10.20 -4.96 5.08
CA ASN A 34 -10.13 -3.52 4.77
C ASN A 34 -9.14 -2.76 5.67
N GLY A 35 -9.10 -3.09 6.96
CA GLY A 35 -8.15 -2.48 7.90
C GLY A 35 -6.68 -2.78 7.56
N MET A 36 -6.40 -3.95 6.99
CA MET A 36 -5.06 -4.32 6.55
C MET A 36 -4.66 -3.61 5.26
N ILE A 37 -5.57 -3.53 4.29
CA ILE A 37 -5.36 -2.73 3.07
C ILE A 37 -5.03 -1.28 3.45
N SER A 38 -5.84 -0.67 4.32
CA SER A 38 -5.60 0.71 4.79
C SER A 38 -4.25 0.85 5.50
N LYS A 39 -3.88 -0.12 6.35
CA LYS A 39 -2.59 -0.12 7.05
C LYS A 39 -1.41 -0.17 6.07
N TYR A 40 -1.47 -1.04 5.05
CA TYR A 40 -0.38 -1.18 4.08
C TYR A 40 -0.25 0.03 3.17
N PHE A 41 -1.37 0.55 2.68
CA PHE A 41 -1.40 1.76 1.88
C PHE A 41 -0.74 2.92 2.62
N LYS A 42 -1.16 3.19 3.86
CA LYS A 42 -0.60 4.29 4.69
C LYS A 42 0.89 4.10 4.98
N LYS A 43 1.32 2.85 5.24
CA LYS A 43 2.73 2.55 5.53
C LYS A 43 3.62 2.89 4.34
N ILE A 44 3.24 2.48 3.13
CA ILE A 44 4.02 2.77 1.92
C ILE A 44 3.97 4.26 1.58
N LEU A 45 2.79 4.89 1.69
CA LEU A 45 2.63 6.34 1.49
C LEU A 45 3.58 7.13 2.40
N PHE A 46 3.56 6.87 3.70
CA PHE A 46 4.43 7.59 4.65
C PHE A 46 5.92 7.35 4.36
N THR A 47 6.28 6.12 3.96
CA THR A 47 7.65 5.79 3.57
C THR A 47 8.10 6.62 2.36
N PHE A 48 7.30 6.68 1.29
CA PHE A 48 7.65 7.49 0.10
C PHE A 48 7.57 9.00 0.33
N SER A 49 6.72 9.46 1.26
CA SER A 49 6.66 10.87 1.66
C SER A 49 7.72 11.26 2.69
N SER A 50 8.52 10.31 3.20
CA SER A 50 9.62 10.63 4.10
C SER A 50 10.67 11.48 3.38
N HIS A 51 11.31 12.39 4.12
CA HIS A 51 12.30 13.32 3.56
C HIS A 51 13.44 12.58 2.85
N ASP A 52 13.93 11.50 3.46
CA ASP A 52 15.05 10.69 2.94
C ASP A 52 14.78 10.09 1.57
N ILE A 53 13.52 9.73 1.28
CA ILE A 53 13.14 9.18 -0.02
C ILE A 53 12.68 10.29 -0.95
N TYR A 54 11.74 11.13 -0.51
CA TYR A 54 11.13 12.14 -1.37
C TYR A 54 12.19 13.08 -1.95
N SER A 55 13.02 13.68 -1.11
CA SER A 55 14.05 14.64 -1.54
C SER A 55 15.19 14.00 -2.33
N LYS A 56 15.31 12.67 -2.33
CA LYS A 56 16.34 11.95 -3.08
C LYS A 56 15.89 11.58 -4.50
N TYR A 57 14.59 11.32 -4.70
CA TYR A 57 14.08 10.72 -5.93
C TYR A 57 13.07 11.59 -6.68
N ILE A 58 12.56 12.66 -6.08
CA ILE A 58 11.67 13.66 -6.70
C ILE A 58 12.31 15.04 -6.57
#